data_AF-A0A849URL1-F1
#
_entry.id   AF-A0A849URL1-F1
#
_cell.length_a   1.000
_cell.length_b   1.000
_cell.length_c   1.000
_cell.angle_alpha   90.00
_cell.angle_beta   90.00
_cell.angle_gamma   90.00
#
_symmetry.space_group_name_H-M   'P 1'
#
loop_
_entity.id
_entity.type
_entity.pdbx_description
1 polymer ?
#
loop_
_entity_poly.entity_id
_entity_poly.type
_entity_poly.pdbx_seq_one_letter_code
_entity_poly.pdbx_strand_id
1 'polypeptide(L)'
;MKLTGQELYNKLVNDYKIIGEKGVINFSLKDLTISIETKDTVGNLLQEWLKAWMKQENIEFEENTNSQIFPDFYLDIKDRKKNLLEVKSFDWDRGPGFDLANFDSYCNSLLENAYRVDSDYLIFAYQMQGSVITIKDVWIKKIWQLACPSGTYPIKVQEKKSVIYNLRPGTWYSERTKFKTFESKEDFLCAINETRYQYPQTRHTNGHWLNNVIKSYKLHTGVTLKIK
;
A
#
# COMPACT_ATOMS: atom_id res chain seq x y z
N MET A 1 17.30 16.39 -0.06
CA MET A 1 17.90 15.21 -0.70
C MET A 1 16.78 14.37 -1.32
N LYS A 2 16.85 14.08 -2.61
CA LYS A 2 15.85 13.23 -3.29
C LYS A 2 16.18 11.75 -3.04
N LEU A 3 15.19 10.94 -2.69
CA LEU A 3 15.30 9.50 -2.46
C LEU A 3 14.19 8.74 -3.20
N THR A 4 14.49 7.53 -3.65
CA THR A 4 13.49 6.53 -4.06
C THR A 4 12.85 5.86 -2.83
N GLY A 5 11.76 5.12 -3.02
CA GLY A 5 11.14 4.38 -1.92
C GLY A 5 12.08 3.37 -1.25
N GLN A 6 12.95 2.72 -2.04
CA GLN A 6 13.95 1.77 -1.52
C GLN A 6 15.06 2.47 -0.72
N GLU A 7 15.52 3.64 -1.17
CA GLU A 7 16.54 4.41 -0.43
C GLU A 7 15.95 5.01 0.85
N LEU A 8 14.70 5.49 0.81
CA LEU A 8 13.97 5.93 2.00
C LEU A 8 13.85 4.81 3.02
N TYR A 9 13.48 3.60 2.58
CA TYR A 9 13.43 2.41 3.41
C TYR A 9 14.80 2.10 4.05
N ASN A 10 15.87 2.07 3.24
CA ASN A 10 17.20 1.77 3.74
C ASN A 10 17.64 2.80 4.80
N LYS A 11 17.37 4.09 4.57
CA LYS A 11 17.68 5.14 5.54
C LYS A 11 16.88 4.98 6.83
N LEU A 12 15.59 4.64 6.72
CA LEU A 12 14.71 4.47 7.88
C LEU A 12 15.05 3.22 8.72
N VAL A 13 15.37 2.11 8.05
CA VAL A 13 15.54 0.80 8.71
C VAL A 13 16.99 0.51 9.04
N ASN A 14 17.93 0.78 8.14
CA ASN A 14 19.34 0.41 8.33
C ASN A 14 20.12 1.51 9.05
N ASP A 15 19.91 2.77 8.66
CA ASP A 15 20.64 3.90 9.23
C ASP A 15 19.97 4.39 10.52
N TYR A 16 18.67 4.69 10.47
CA TYR A 16 17.89 5.20 11.60
C TYR A 16 17.44 4.10 12.58
N LYS A 17 17.48 2.82 12.17
CA LYS A 17 17.24 1.64 13.03
C LYS A 17 15.91 1.68 13.79
N ILE A 18 14.83 2.04 13.11
CA ILE A 18 13.50 2.18 13.73
C ILE A 18 12.91 0.87 14.29
N ILE A 19 13.34 -0.30 13.80
CA ILE A 19 12.77 -1.59 14.21
C ILE A 19 13.14 -1.88 15.66
N GLY A 20 12.14 -2.17 16.49
CA GLY A 20 12.28 -2.38 17.94
C GLY A 20 12.06 -1.11 18.77
N GLU A 21 12.07 0.07 18.14
CA GLU A 21 11.84 1.34 18.81
C GLU A 21 10.38 1.51 19.25
N LYS A 22 10.20 2.36 20.27
CA LYS A 22 8.93 2.56 20.96
C LYS A 22 8.45 3.99 20.85
N GLY A 23 7.14 4.16 20.70
CA GLY A 23 6.42 5.42 20.81
C GLY A 23 5.25 5.30 21.78
N VAL A 24 4.74 6.44 22.23
CA VAL A 24 3.54 6.53 23.09
C VAL A 24 2.64 7.61 22.52
N ILE A 25 1.33 7.37 22.51
CA ILE A 25 0.34 8.37 22.14
C ILE A 25 -0.23 8.97 23.40
N ASN A 26 0.00 10.26 23.61
CA ASN A 26 -0.62 11.03 24.66
C ASN A 26 -1.49 12.14 24.05
N PHE A 27 -2.67 12.34 24.63
CA PHE A 27 -3.52 13.48 24.32
C PHE A 27 -3.61 14.38 25.56
N SER A 28 -3.16 15.62 25.42
CA SER A 28 -3.17 16.61 26.49
C SER A 28 -4.16 17.73 26.15
N LEU A 29 -5.09 18.00 27.08
CA LEU A 29 -6.02 19.12 27.00
C LEU A 29 -6.13 19.80 28.36
N LYS A 30 -5.73 21.07 28.42
CA LYS A 30 -5.51 21.82 29.68
C LYS A 30 -4.52 21.06 30.59
N ASP A 31 -4.93 20.77 31.81
CA ASP A 31 -4.17 20.10 32.87
C ASP A 31 -4.33 18.57 32.85
N LEU A 32 -5.18 18.02 31.98
CA LEU A 32 -5.36 16.57 31.84
C LEU A 32 -4.55 16.03 30.65
N THR A 33 -3.75 14.99 30.91
CA THR A 33 -3.13 14.17 29.87
C THR A 33 -3.58 12.73 30.02
N ILE A 34 -4.07 12.15 28.93
CA ILE A 34 -4.42 10.74 28.86
C ILE A 34 -3.50 10.02 27.89
N SER A 35 -3.22 8.76 28.16
CA SER A 35 -2.59 7.88 27.18
C SER A 35 -3.65 7.19 26.34
N ILE A 36 -3.44 7.15 25.03
CA ILE A 36 -4.38 6.55 24.09
C ILE A 36 -4.03 5.07 23.91
N GLU A 37 -5.00 4.19 24.18
CA GLU A 37 -4.86 2.74 24.06
C GLU A 37 -5.63 2.17 22.85
N THR A 38 -6.30 3.02 22.08
CA THR A 38 -7.03 2.62 20.87
C THR A 38 -6.10 2.50 19.67
N LYS A 39 -6.33 1.47 18.85
CA LYS A 39 -5.48 1.12 17.70
C LYS A 39 -5.85 1.89 16.42
N ASP A 40 -7.06 2.46 16.37
CA ASP A 40 -7.65 3.04 15.16
C ASP A 40 -6.88 4.27 14.63
N THR A 41 -6.14 4.96 15.49
CA THR A 41 -5.38 6.18 15.15
C THR A 41 -3.92 5.91 14.80
N VAL A 42 -3.40 4.71 15.10
CA VAL A 42 -1.97 4.40 14.97
C VAL A 42 -1.48 4.54 13.54
N GLY A 43 -2.30 4.13 12.56
CA GLY A 43 -1.90 4.21 11.15
C GLY A 43 -1.70 5.63 10.66
N ASN A 44 -2.67 6.51 10.92
CA ASN A 44 -2.55 7.93 10.57
C ASN A 44 -1.39 8.59 11.31
N LEU A 45 -1.17 8.22 12.58
CA LEU A 45 -0.05 8.74 13.36
C LEU A 45 1.30 8.33 12.76
N LEU A 46 1.49 7.07 12.36
CA LEU A 46 2.75 6.61 11.76
C LEU A 46 3.03 7.30 10.42
N GLN A 47 2.00 7.59 9.64
CA GLN A 47 2.13 8.36 8.39
C GLN A 47 2.54 9.82 8.65
N GLU A 48 1.89 10.51 9.59
CA GLU A 48 2.29 11.87 9.97
C GLU A 48 3.68 11.92 10.62
N TRP A 49 4.02 10.90 11.42
CA TRP A 49 5.36 10.76 11.99
C TRP A 49 6.41 10.58 10.90
N LEU A 50 6.17 9.72 9.91
CA LEU A 50 7.09 9.52 8.78
C LEU A 50 7.33 10.83 8.03
N LYS A 51 6.29 11.61 7.77
CA LYS A 51 6.38 12.94 7.17
C LYS A 51 7.22 13.90 7.99
N ALA A 52 7.04 13.94 9.31
CA ALA A 52 7.86 14.77 10.20
C ALA A 52 9.34 14.33 10.16
N TRP A 53 9.59 13.02 10.21
CA TRP A 53 10.93 12.45 10.10
C TRP A 53 11.60 12.77 8.75
N MET A 54 10.88 12.62 7.63
CA MET A 54 11.39 12.97 6.30
C MET A 54 11.79 14.46 6.21
N LYS A 55 11.02 15.36 6.83
CA LYS A 55 11.38 16.79 6.90
C LYS A 55 12.63 17.02 7.73
N GLN A 56 12.73 16.37 8.90
CA GLN A 56 13.89 16.46 9.78
C GLN A 56 15.18 15.98 9.08
N GLU A 57 15.07 14.91 8.29
CA GLU A 57 16.17 14.35 7.50
C GLU A 57 16.44 15.10 6.18
N ASN A 58 15.76 16.24 5.95
CA ASN A 58 15.85 17.06 4.75
C ASN A 58 15.62 16.24 3.45
N ILE A 59 14.70 15.27 3.49
CA ILE A 59 14.29 14.47 2.34
C ILE A 59 13.29 15.28 1.50
N GLU A 60 13.49 15.30 0.18
CA GLU A 60 12.60 15.99 -0.75
C GLU A 60 11.38 15.10 -1.04
N PHE A 61 10.19 15.62 -0.74
CA PHE A 61 8.92 14.96 -1.03
C PHE A 61 7.78 16.00 -1.12
N GLU A 62 6.67 15.61 -1.72
CA GLU A 62 5.41 16.33 -1.65
C GLU A 62 4.30 15.41 -1.15
N GLU A 63 3.45 15.90 -0.25
CA GLU A 63 2.26 15.19 0.21
C GLU A 63 1.12 15.37 -0.79
N ASN A 64 0.31 14.33 -0.97
CA ASN A 64 -0.89 14.46 -1.77
C ASN A 64 -1.92 15.32 -1.04
N THR A 65 -2.34 16.42 -1.68
CA THR A 65 -3.27 17.39 -1.08
C THR A 65 -4.66 16.81 -0.82
N ASN A 66 -4.97 15.66 -1.43
CA ASN A 66 -6.16 14.88 -1.10
C ASN A 66 -5.76 13.54 -0.48
N SER A 67 -5.85 13.44 0.85
CA SER A 67 -5.53 12.22 1.61
C SER A 67 -6.43 11.02 1.30
N GLN A 68 -7.53 11.21 0.56
CA GLN A 68 -8.38 10.11 0.08
C GLN A 68 -7.89 9.53 -1.27
N ILE A 69 -6.85 10.13 -1.87
CA ILE A 69 -6.35 9.76 -3.20
C ILE A 69 -4.91 9.26 -3.09
N PHE A 70 -4.67 8.12 -3.74
CA PHE A 70 -3.34 7.55 -3.95
C PHE A 70 -2.41 8.45 -4.79
N PRO A 71 -1.09 8.53 -4.52
CA PRO A 71 -0.39 7.99 -3.35
C PRO A 71 -0.44 8.95 -2.14
N ASP A 72 0.07 8.53 -0.99
CA ASP A 72 0.31 9.41 0.16
C ASP A 72 1.42 10.45 -0.10
N PHE A 73 2.55 10.02 -0.67
CA PHE A 73 3.70 10.89 -0.95
C PHE A 73 4.24 10.73 -2.38
N TYR A 74 4.65 11.86 -2.96
CA TYR A 74 5.45 11.94 -4.18
C TYR A 74 6.91 12.16 -3.78
N LEU A 75 7.78 11.16 -3.97
CA LEU A 75 9.21 11.30 -3.70
C LEU A 75 9.98 11.88 -4.90
N ASP A 76 9.31 12.06 -6.03
CA ASP A 76 9.83 12.81 -7.18
C ASP A 76 8.93 14.02 -7.47
N ILE A 77 9.27 15.18 -6.90
CA ILE A 77 8.47 16.41 -7.04
C ILE A 77 8.47 16.95 -8.48
N LYS A 78 9.44 16.54 -9.32
CA LYS A 78 9.54 16.95 -10.72
C LYS A 78 8.73 16.05 -11.65
N ASP A 79 8.49 14.80 -11.25
CA ASP A 79 7.74 13.81 -12.03
C ASP A 79 6.85 12.98 -11.11
N ARG A 80 5.61 13.46 -10.90
CA ARG A 80 4.58 12.80 -10.06
C ARG A 80 4.04 11.48 -10.62
N LYS A 81 4.69 10.90 -11.63
CA LYS A 81 4.42 9.54 -12.13
C LYS A 81 5.47 8.53 -11.66
N LYS A 82 6.53 9.00 -10.99
CA LYS A 82 7.63 8.17 -10.48
C LYS A 82 7.73 8.25 -8.96
N ASN A 83 8.32 7.22 -8.36
CA ASN A 83 8.60 7.12 -6.93
C ASN A 83 7.38 7.49 -6.06
N LEU A 84 6.22 6.92 -6.42
CA LEU A 84 4.98 7.05 -5.67
C LEU A 84 5.08 6.17 -4.42
N LEU A 85 4.83 6.76 -3.25
CA LEU A 85 4.94 6.08 -1.97
C LEU A 85 3.59 6.07 -1.25
N GLU A 86 3.09 4.86 -0.99
CA GLU A 86 1.94 4.63 -0.13
C GLU A 86 2.41 4.12 1.22
N VAL A 87 1.83 4.63 2.31
CA VAL A 87 2.10 4.16 3.66
C VAL A 87 0.96 3.28 4.12
N LYS A 88 1.32 2.13 4.68
CA LYS A 88 0.37 1.24 5.36
C LYS A 88 0.91 0.87 6.73
N SER A 89 0.00 0.50 7.61
CA SER A 89 0.37 -0.09 8.89
C SER A 89 -0.63 -1.15 9.30
N PHE A 90 -0.20 -2.05 10.17
CA PHE A 90 -1.08 -3.02 10.79
C PHE A 90 -0.56 -3.46 12.15
N ASP A 91 -1.49 -3.94 12.97
CA ASP A 91 -1.20 -4.59 14.25
C ASP A 91 -0.61 -5.98 14.00
N TRP A 92 0.65 -6.17 14.38
CA TRP A 92 1.41 -7.40 14.23
C TRP A 92 0.66 -8.62 14.79
N ASP A 93 -0.05 -8.46 15.90
CA ASP A 93 -0.76 -9.56 16.55
C ASP A 93 -2.05 -9.96 15.80
N ARG A 94 -2.58 -9.06 14.96
CA ARG A 94 -3.81 -9.29 14.16
C ARG A 94 -3.54 -9.56 12.69
N GLY A 95 -2.33 -9.28 12.22
CA GLY A 95 -1.95 -9.40 10.81
C GLY A 95 -2.48 -8.26 9.93
N PRO A 96 -2.20 -8.29 8.62
CA PRO A 96 -2.44 -7.15 7.72
C PRO A 96 -3.95 -6.94 7.48
N GLY A 97 -4.50 -6.01 8.26
CA GLY A 97 -5.91 -5.61 8.25
C GLY A 97 -6.24 -4.45 7.29
N PHE A 98 -5.24 -3.81 6.67
CA PHE A 98 -5.45 -2.67 5.77
C PHE A 98 -5.96 -3.08 4.38
N ASP A 99 -6.52 -2.12 3.67
CA ASP A 99 -6.90 -2.24 2.26
C ASP A 99 -5.75 -1.81 1.36
N LEU A 100 -5.51 -2.54 0.26
CA LEU A 100 -4.50 -2.17 -0.73
C LEU A 100 -4.99 -1.01 -1.60
N ALA A 101 -6.25 -1.09 -2.03
CA ALA A 101 -7.00 -0.06 -2.72
C ALA A 101 -8.48 -0.47 -2.82
N ASN A 102 -9.38 0.48 -3.08
CA ASN A 102 -10.72 0.15 -3.56
C ASN A 102 -10.64 -0.50 -4.94
N PHE A 103 -11.34 -1.62 -5.14
CA PHE A 103 -11.19 -2.47 -6.33
C PHE A 103 -11.56 -1.73 -7.62
N ASP A 104 -12.77 -1.16 -7.69
CA ASP A 104 -13.24 -0.49 -8.90
C ASP A 104 -12.42 0.77 -9.19
N SER A 105 -12.18 1.60 -8.17
CA SER A 105 -11.35 2.81 -8.31
C SER A 105 -9.94 2.49 -8.77
N TYR A 106 -9.31 1.44 -8.22
CA TYR A 106 -7.98 1.01 -8.65
C TYR A 106 -8.00 0.55 -10.11
N CYS A 107 -8.91 -0.35 -10.47
CA CYS A 107 -8.98 -0.88 -11.82
C CYS A 107 -9.29 0.19 -12.87
N ASN A 108 -10.11 1.18 -12.54
CA ASN A 108 -10.39 2.31 -13.42
C ASN A 108 -9.18 3.24 -13.52
N SER A 109 -8.49 3.50 -12.40
CA SER A 109 -7.30 4.34 -12.41
C SER A 109 -6.18 3.79 -13.30
N LEU A 110 -6.06 2.46 -13.42
CA LEU A 110 -5.05 1.82 -14.27
C LEU A 110 -5.30 2.03 -15.77
N LEU A 111 -6.50 2.39 -16.20
CA LEU A 111 -6.77 2.70 -17.61
C LEU A 111 -6.01 3.95 -18.06
N GLU A 112 -5.85 4.93 -17.17
CA GLU A 112 -5.21 6.21 -17.47
C GLU A 112 -3.83 6.36 -16.80
N ASN A 113 -3.64 5.70 -15.65
CA ASN A 113 -2.49 5.89 -14.78
C ASN A 113 -1.84 4.54 -14.43
N ALA A 114 -1.62 3.68 -15.43
CA ALA A 114 -1.11 2.33 -15.22
C ALA A 114 0.27 2.28 -14.52
N TYR A 115 1.08 3.35 -14.62
CA TYR A 115 2.36 3.48 -13.90
C TYR A 115 2.20 3.33 -12.37
N ARG A 116 1.00 3.56 -11.82
CA ARG A 116 0.69 3.35 -10.40
C ARG A 116 0.89 1.91 -9.92
N VAL A 117 0.90 0.92 -10.82
CA VAL A 117 1.22 -0.46 -10.45
C VAL A 117 2.61 -0.55 -9.83
N ASP A 118 3.56 0.29 -10.26
CA ASP A 118 4.96 0.30 -9.82
C ASP A 118 5.22 1.07 -8.53
N SER A 119 4.17 1.49 -7.84
CA SER A 119 4.31 2.25 -6.62
C SER A 119 4.91 1.43 -5.49
N ASP A 120 5.62 2.12 -4.60
CA ASP A 120 6.19 1.55 -3.40
C ASP A 120 5.21 1.66 -2.23
N TYR A 121 5.04 0.57 -1.50
CA TYR A 121 4.27 0.49 -0.27
C TYR A 121 5.24 0.33 0.90
N LEU A 122 5.37 1.38 1.72
CA LEU A 122 6.12 1.33 2.98
C LEU A 122 5.17 0.93 4.10
N ILE A 123 5.44 -0.21 4.71
CA ILE A 123 4.49 -0.88 5.60
C ILE A 123 5.10 -1.02 6.98
N PHE A 124 4.44 -0.46 7.99
CA PHE A 124 4.81 -0.61 9.40
C PHE A 124 3.97 -1.70 10.07
N ALA A 125 4.62 -2.76 10.56
CA ALA A 125 4.02 -3.62 11.57
C ALA A 125 4.28 -3.02 12.93
N TYR A 126 3.23 -2.71 13.68
CA TYR A 126 3.34 -2.26 15.06
C TYR A 126 2.72 -3.28 16.00
N GLN A 127 3.19 -3.31 17.25
CA GLN A 127 2.53 -3.99 18.35
C GLN A 127 2.21 -2.98 19.42
N MET A 128 1.00 -3.04 19.96
CA MET A 128 0.53 -2.10 20.99
C MET A 128 0.20 -2.85 22.28
N GLN A 129 0.86 -2.45 23.38
CA GLN A 129 0.61 -2.95 24.74
C GLN A 129 0.31 -1.77 25.64
N GLY A 130 -0.93 -1.67 26.15
CA GLY A 130 -1.44 -0.44 26.74
C GLY A 130 -1.36 0.70 25.70
N SER A 131 -0.67 1.79 26.05
CA SER A 131 -0.43 2.94 25.16
C SER A 131 0.92 2.91 24.44
N VAL A 132 1.75 1.91 24.70
CA VAL A 132 3.09 1.79 24.10
C VAL A 132 3.00 1.08 22.76
N ILE A 133 3.47 1.74 21.71
CA ILE A 133 3.55 1.22 20.35
C ILE A 133 5.01 0.84 20.08
N THR A 134 5.25 -0.41 19.71
CA THR A 134 6.58 -0.89 19.30
C THR A 134 6.56 -1.20 17.81
N ILE A 135 7.54 -0.70 17.05
CA ILE A 135 7.69 -1.08 15.64
C ILE A 135 8.30 -2.47 15.57
N LYS A 136 7.51 -3.45 15.11
CA LYS A 136 7.94 -4.85 15.04
C LYS A 136 8.75 -5.14 13.80
N ASP A 137 8.35 -4.55 12.68
CA ASP A 137 9.03 -4.72 11.40
C ASP A 137 8.57 -3.61 10.43
N VAL A 138 9.37 -3.39 9.39
CA VAL A 138 9.07 -2.46 8.30
C VAL A 138 9.42 -3.14 6.98
N TRP A 139 8.55 -2.99 5.98
CA TRP A 139 8.82 -3.48 4.63
C TRP A 139 8.61 -2.39 3.59
N ILE A 140 9.36 -2.50 2.49
CA ILE A 140 9.07 -1.83 1.23
C ILE A 140 8.70 -2.90 0.20
N LYS A 141 7.51 -2.78 -0.39
CA LYS A 141 6.95 -3.79 -1.32
C LYS A 141 6.20 -3.12 -2.46
N LYS A 142 6.04 -3.86 -3.56
CA LYS A 142 5.10 -3.51 -4.63
C LYS A 142 3.73 -4.12 -4.35
N ILE A 143 2.67 -3.56 -4.94
CA ILE A 143 1.29 -4.03 -4.68
C ILE A 143 1.10 -5.52 -4.99
N TRP A 144 1.73 -6.03 -6.05
CA TRP A 144 1.65 -7.45 -6.43
C TRP A 144 2.35 -8.37 -5.40
N GLN A 145 3.38 -7.87 -4.71
CA GLN A 145 4.06 -8.60 -3.64
C GLN A 145 3.26 -8.61 -2.32
N LEU A 146 2.14 -7.88 -2.26
CA LEU A 146 1.22 -7.84 -1.12
C LEU A 146 -0.09 -8.56 -1.44
N ALA A 147 -0.57 -8.43 -2.67
CA ALA A 147 -1.75 -9.13 -3.15
C ALA A 147 -1.46 -10.63 -3.30
N CYS A 148 -2.48 -11.44 -3.13
CA CYS A 148 -2.41 -12.89 -3.29
C CYS A 148 -3.70 -13.42 -3.92
N PRO A 149 -3.70 -14.64 -4.48
CA PRO A 149 -4.91 -15.33 -4.88
C PRO A 149 -5.83 -15.66 -3.70
N SER A 150 -7.07 -16.03 -4.00
CA SER A 150 -8.02 -16.52 -3.02
C SER A 150 -8.83 -17.70 -3.56
N GLY A 151 -9.63 -18.33 -2.71
CA GLY A 151 -10.52 -19.41 -3.14
C GLY A 151 -11.72 -18.92 -3.96
N THR A 152 -12.22 -17.70 -3.69
CA THR A 152 -13.43 -17.17 -4.33
C THR A 152 -13.13 -16.49 -5.65
N TYR A 153 -12.07 -15.68 -5.68
CA TYR A 153 -11.65 -14.91 -6.86
C TYR A 153 -10.14 -15.09 -7.11
N PRO A 154 -9.68 -14.95 -8.37
CA PRO A 154 -8.26 -15.01 -8.73
C PRO A 154 -7.37 -14.05 -7.93
N ILE A 155 -7.93 -12.95 -7.40
CA ILE A 155 -7.28 -12.06 -6.44
C ILE A 155 -8.09 -11.97 -5.14
N LYS A 156 -7.40 -11.88 -4.01
CA LYS A 156 -8.03 -11.72 -2.70
C LYS A 156 -8.68 -10.34 -2.57
N VAL A 157 -9.97 -10.34 -2.29
CA VAL A 157 -10.79 -9.14 -2.15
C VAL A 157 -11.62 -9.16 -0.86
N GLN A 158 -12.11 -7.98 -0.47
CA GLN A 158 -13.20 -7.85 0.49
C GLN A 158 -14.52 -7.74 -0.27
N GLU A 159 -15.35 -8.78 -0.19
CA GLU A 159 -16.69 -8.82 -0.76
C GLU A 159 -17.74 -8.72 0.36
N LYS A 160 -18.77 -7.90 0.17
CA LYS A 160 -19.96 -7.86 1.03
C LYS A 160 -21.21 -7.79 0.17
N LYS A 161 -22.19 -8.67 0.43
CA LYS A 161 -23.45 -8.75 -0.33
C LYS A 161 -23.20 -8.82 -1.85
N SER A 162 -22.24 -9.64 -2.27
CA SER A 162 -21.83 -9.81 -3.67
C SER A 162 -21.30 -8.55 -4.37
N VAL A 163 -20.85 -7.57 -3.60
CA VAL A 163 -20.15 -6.37 -4.08
C VAL A 163 -18.71 -6.43 -3.62
N ILE A 164 -17.77 -6.33 -4.56
CA ILE A 164 -16.34 -6.23 -4.25
C ILE A 164 -16.03 -4.79 -3.86
N TYR A 165 -15.52 -4.59 -2.65
CA TYR A 165 -15.13 -3.27 -2.14
C TYR A 165 -13.64 -3.02 -2.37
N ASN A 166 -12.77 -3.83 -1.76
CA ASN A 166 -11.35 -3.54 -1.66
C ASN A 166 -10.48 -4.73 -2.09
N LEU A 167 -9.32 -4.43 -2.66
CA LEU A 167 -8.21 -5.36 -2.77
C LEU A 167 -7.61 -5.60 -1.38
N ARG A 168 -7.35 -6.86 -1.03
CA ARG A 168 -6.88 -7.24 0.30
C ARG A 168 -5.50 -7.89 0.27
N PRO A 169 -4.62 -7.57 1.22
CA PRO A 169 -3.29 -8.19 1.27
C PRO A 169 -3.37 -9.66 1.71
N GLY A 170 -2.41 -10.43 1.24
CA GLY A 170 -1.98 -11.69 1.86
C GLY A 170 -1.08 -11.43 3.07
N THR A 171 -0.69 -12.49 3.76
CA THR A 171 0.30 -12.42 4.84
C THR A 171 1.69 -12.70 4.24
N TRP A 172 2.23 -11.73 3.51
CA TRP A 172 3.45 -11.90 2.67
C TRP A 172 4.68 -12.34 3.46
N TYR A 173 4.76 -11.99 4.75
CA TYR A 173 5.87 -12.34 5.64
C TYR A 173 5.74 -13.75 6.25
N SER A 174 4.69 -14.52 5.92
CA SER A 174 4.46 -15.85 6.48
C SER A 174 4.63 -16.96 5.44
N GLU A 175 5.51 -17.91 5.73
CA GLU A 175 5.72 -19.11 4.92
C GLU A 175 4.57 -20.14 5.04
N ARG A 176 3.72 -20.02 6.06
CA ARG A 176 2.64 -20.98 6.33
C ARG A 176 1.36 -20.74 5.53
N THR A 177 1.31 -19.64 4.78
CA THR A 177 0.13 -19.25 3.99
C THR A 177 -0.10 -20.21 2.82
N LYS A 178 -1.36 -20.65 2.66
CA LYS A 178 -1.80 -21.47 1.52
C LYS A 178 -1.68 -20.72 0.20
N PHE A 179 -2.11 -19.46 0.18
CA PHE A 179 -2.03 -18.58 -0.99
C PHE A 179 -0.82 -17.67 -0.84
N LYS A 180 0.17 -17.85 -1.73
CA LYS A 180 1.35 -16.99 -1.82
C LYS A 180 1.04 -15.72 -2.58
N THR A 181 1.81 -14.68 -2.33
CA THR A 181 1.70 -13.41 -3.06
C THR A 181 2.17 -13.57 -4.49
N PHE A 182 1.78 -12.66 -5.38
CA PHE A 182 2.22 -12.72 -6.77
C PHE A 182 3.73 -12.42 -6.89
N GLU A 183 4.40 -13.15 -7.78
CA GLU A 183 5.83 -12.97 -8.05
C GLU A 183 6.08 -11.79 -9.00
N SER A 184 5.14 -11.55 -9.91
CA SER A 184 5.24 -10.52 -10.96
C SER A 184 4.02 -9.60 -10.99
N LYS A 185 4.21 -8.42 -11.59
CA LYS A 185 3.11 -7.48 -11.85
C LYS A 185 2.17 -8.03 -12.93
N GLU A 186 2.69 -8.81 -13.87
CA GLU A 186 1.93 -9.45 -14.94
C GLU A 186 0.92 -10.46 -14.38
N ASP A 187 1.34 -11.32 -13.45
CA ASP A 187 0.45 -12.30 -12.81
C ASP A 187 -0.65 -11.60 -12.00
N PHE A 188 -0.28 -10.52 -11.30
CA PHE A 188 -1.23 -9.68 -10.58
C PHE A 188 -2.26 -9.02 -11.50
N LEU A 189 -1.83 -8.44 -12.62
CA LEU A 189 -2.74 -7.82 -13.59
C LEU A 189 -3.63 -8.85 -14.29
N CYS A 190 -3.10 -10.06 -14.55
CA CYS A 190 -3.88 -11.19 -15.05
C CYS A 190 -4.96 -11.59 -14.04
N ALA A 191 -4.59 -11.75 -12.76
CA ALA A 191 -5.55 -12.05 -11.69
C ALA A 191 -6.63 -10.96 -11.52
N ILE A 192 -6.28 -9.69 -11.66
CA ILE A 192 -7.29 -8.60 -11.67
C ILE A 192 -8.22 -8.75 -12.87
N ASN A 193 -7.69 -8.96 -14.08
CA ASN A 193 -8.50 -9.10 -15.28
C ASN A 193 -9.49 -10.27 -15.16
N GLU A 194 -9.02 -11.42 -14.68
CA GLU A 194 -9.87 -12.60 -14.47
C GLU A 194 -10.90 -12.36 -13.36
N THR A 195 -10.53 -11.64 -12.30
CA THR A 195 -11.49 -11.24 -11.26
C THR A 195 -12.56 -10.32 -11.83
N ARG A 196 -12.19 -9.34 -12.66
CA ARG A 196 -13.15 -8.47 -13.36
C ARG A 196 -14.05 -9.26 -14.33
N TYR A 197 -13.52 -10.31 -14.96
CA TYR A 197 -14.32 -11.18 -15.83
C TYR A 197 -15.34 -12.00 -15.02
N GLN A 198 -14.95 -12.52 -13.86
CA GLN A 198 -15.83 -13.29 -12.97
C GLN A 198 -16.86 -12.43 -12.24
N TYR A 199 -16.52 -11.18 -11.94
CA TYR A 199 -17.38 -10.27 -11.19
C TYR A 199 -18.53 -9.71 -12.04
N PRO A 200 -19.82 -9.98 -11.71
CA PRO A 200 -20.95 -9.60 -12.56
C PRO A 200 -21.00 -8.12 -12.94
N GLN A 201 -20.58 -7.21 -12.04
CA GLN A 201 -20.66 -5.77 -12.28
C GLN A 201 -19.65 -5.27 -13.33
N THR A 202 -18.52 -5.95 -13.50
CA THR A 202 -17.47 -5.53 -14.44
C THR A 202 -17.32 -6.47 -15.64
N ARG A 203 -17.97 -7.64 -15.63
CA ARG A 203 -17.89 -8.65 -16.69
C ARG A 203 -18.20 -8.10 -18.09
N HIS A 204 -19.27 -7.31 -18.23
CA HIS A 204 -19.69 -6.78 -19.53
C HIS A 204 -18.74 -5.72 -20.11
N THR A 205 -17.96 -5.05 -19.26
CA THR A 205 -17.01 -4.01 -19.68
C THR A 205 -15.56 -4.50 -19.71
N ASN A 206 -15.30 -5.79 -19.42
CA ASN A 206 -13.95 -6.30 -19.25
C ASN A 206 -13.17 -6.56 -20.55
N GLY A 207 -13.85 -6.70 -21.70
CA GLY A 207 -13.27 -7.26 -22.92
C GLY A 207 -11.99 -6.59 -23.45
N HIS A 208 -11.75 -5.33 -23.13
CA HIS A 208 -10.54 -4.60 -23.53
C HIS A 208 -9.75 -4.01 -22.36
N TRP A 209 -10.13 -4.31 -21.12
CA TRP A 209 -9.56 -3.67 -19.94
C TRP A 209 -8.05 -3.90 -19.86
N LEU A 210 -7.59 -5.15 -19.89
CA LEU A 210 -6.17 -5.48 -19.75
C LEU A 210 -5.32 -4.88 -20.88
N ASN A 211 -5.81 -4.95 -22.13
CA ASN A 211 -5.12 -4.36 -23.28
C ASN A 211 -4.98 -2.83 -23.15
N ASN A 212 -5.99 -2.16 -22.61
CA ASN A 212 -5.93 -0.72 -22.36
C ASN A 212 -4.94 -0.38 -21.24
N VAL A 213 -4.89 -1.19 -20.17
CA VAL A 213 -3.88 -1.04 -19.11
C VAL A 213 -2.47 -1.23 -19.65
N ILE A 214 -2.21 -2.27 -20.47
CA ILE A 214 -0.89 -2.50 -21.09
C ILE A 214 -0.48 -1.31 -21.98
N LYS A 215 -1.40 -0.79 -22.80
CA LYS A 215 -1.16 0.40 -23.63
C LYS A 215 -0.84 1.63 -22.79
N SER A 216 -1.64 1.87 -21.75
CA SER A 216 -1.42 2.97 -20.80
C SER A 216 -0.07 2.85 -20.10
N TYR A 217 0.31 1.64 -19.69
CA TYR A 217 1.59 1.40 -19.03
C TYR A 217 2.77 1.67 -19.97
N LYS A 218 2.71 1.17 -21.20
CA LYS A 218 3.74 1.42 -22.22
C LYS A 218 3.87 2.90 -22.56
N LEU A 219 2.74 3.62 -22.67
CA LEU A 219 2.74 5.06 -22.93
C LEU A 219 3.49 5.83 -21.84
N HIS A 220 3.31 5.44 -20.57
CA HIS A 220 3.88 6.16 -19.43
C HIS A 220 5.32 5.76 -19.09
N THR A 221 5.67 4.49 -19.29
CA THR A 221 6.95 3.94 -18.83
C THR A 221 7.93 3.60 -19.96
N GLY A 222 7.43 3.53 -21.21
CA GLY A 222 8.17 2.99 -22.35
C GLY A 222 8.30 1.45 -22.34
N VAL A 223 7.90 0.78 -21.27
CA VAL A 223 8.05 -0.67 -21.09
C VAL A 223 6.80 -1.40 -21.59
N THR A 224 7.00 -2.49 -22.35
CA THR A 224 5.90 -3.34 -22.81
C THR A 224 5.73 -4.52 -21.86
N LEU A 225 4.58 -4.61 -21.19
CA LEU A 225 4.22 -5.77 -20.38
C LEU A 225 3.89 -6.96 -21.30
N LYS A 226 4.43 -8.13 -20.96
CA LYS A 226 4.15 -9.39 -21.67
C LYS A 226 3.30 -10.29 -20.78
N ILE A 227 1.99 -10.07 -20.81
CA ILE A 227 1.03 -10.88 -20.06
C ILE A 227 0.64 -12.06 -20.96
N LYS A 228 0.83 -13.27 -20.44
CA LYS A 228 0.47 -14.53 -21.13
C LYS A 228 -0.95 -14.93 -20.81
#